data_AF-A0A6T6BAF2-F1
#
_entry.id   AF-A0A6T6BAF2-F1
#
_cell.length_a   1.000
_cell.length_b   1.000
_cell.length_c   1.000
_cell.angle_alpha   90.00
_cell.angle_beta   90.00
_cell.angle_gamma   90.00
#
_symmetry.space_group_name_H-M   'P 1'
#
loop_
_entity.id
_entity.type
_entity.pdbx_description
1 polymer ?
#
loop_
_entity_poly.entity_id
_entity_poly.type
_entity_poly.pdbx_seq_one_letter_code
_entity_poly.pdbx_strand_id
1 'polypeptide(L)'
;MGQVASAAELKARVARMFGAPLEGIGKAEVPARDRRAQRAAWTLLNDSKRLAMPAQRVRELELVVAEALGRSGEPKLSTEDLRSLLDDRENSEECGFSPHGRLVVNQLMADADSARDALHEFFCLWRQHFFDHMKPLHLKQEWIRAVT
;
A
#
# COMPACT_ATOMS: atom_id res chain seq x y z
N MET A 1 -20.04 1.88 24.48
CA MET A 1 -19.85 1.66 23.03
C MET A 1 -18.79 2.64 22.54
N GLY A 2 -17.54 2.19 22.41
CA GLY A 2 -16.44 3.06 21.97
C GLY A 2 -16.55 3.32 20.46
N GLN A 3 -16.49 4.59 20.06
CA GLN A 3 -16.41 4.96 18.64
C GLN A 3 -15.18 4.29 18.02
N VAL A 4 -15.41 3.45 17.02
CA VAL A 4 -14.34 2.78 16.28
C VAL A 4 -13.74 3.81 15.32
N ALA A 5 -12.51 4.23 15.59
CA ALA A 5 -11.82 5.28 14.86
C ALA A 5 -11.62 4.90 13.38
N SER A 6 -12.18 5.67 12.46
CA SER A 6 -12.01 5.55 11.00
C SER A 6 -10.53 5.47 10.58
N ALA A 7 -10.29 4.97 9.36
CA ALA A 7 -8.94 4.86 8.81
C ALA A 7 -8.15 6.19 8.82
N ALA A 8 -8.84 7.32 8.65
CA ALA A 8 -8.22 8.64 8.75
C ALA A 8 -7.82 8.98 10.20
N GLU A 9 -8.64 8.62 11.18
CA GLU A 9 -8.38 8.85 12.60
C GLU A 9 -7.24 7.98 13.12
N LEU A 10 -7.16 6.71 12.69
CA LEU A 10 -6.01 5.86 13.03
C LEU A 10 -4.73 6.44 12.42
N LYS A 11 -4.75 6.81 11.14
CA LYS A 11 -3.60 7.42 10.48
C LYS A 11 -3.14 8.70 11.20
N ALA A 12 -4.08 9.54 11.64
CA ALA A 12 -3.79 10.75 12.43
C ALA A 12 -3.26 10.45 13.83
N ARG A 13 -3.71 9.37 14.47
CA ARG A 13 -3.17 8.89 15.74
C ARG A 13 -1.74 8.39 15.59
N VAL A 14 -1.46 7.56 14.58
CA VAL A 14 -0.12 7.06 14.27
C VAL A 14 0.83 8.21 13.94
N ALA A 15 0.38 9.18 13.15
CA ALA A 15 1.15 10.39 12.85
C ALA A 15 1.59 11.16 14.11
N ARG A 16 0.67 11.31 15.10
CA ARG A 16 0.99 11.94 16.38
C ARG A 16 1.93 11.10 17.24
N MET A 17 1.71 9.78 17.31
CA MET A 17 2.52 8.87 18.12
C MET A 17 3.99 8.84 17.68
N PHE A 18 4.23 8.87 16.37
CA PHE A 18 5.59 8.73 15.82
C PHE A 18 6.16 10.02 15.25
N GLY A 19 5.49 11.17 15.42
CA GLY A 19 5.92 12.44 14.83
C GLY A 19 6.05 12.39 13.29
N ALA A 20 5.27 11.53 12.63
CA ALA A 20 5.36 11.26 11.21
C ALA A 20 4.22 11.99 10.45
N PRO A 21 4.50 13.02 9.63
CA PRO A 21 3.46 13.74 8.89
C PRO A 21 2.61 12.79 8.03
N LEU A 22 1.30 13.04 7.96
CA LEU A 22 0.33 12.17 7.27
C LEU A 22 0.63 11.95 5.79
N GLU A 23 1.20 12.97 5.15
CA GLU A 23 1.53 12.96 3.72
C GLU A 23 2.99 12.55 3.45
N GLY A 24 3.77 12.28 4.50
CA GLY A 24 5.23 12.13 4.40
C GLY A 24 5.96 13.48 4.38
N ILE A 25 7.24 13.45 4.05
CA ILE A 25 8.11 14.62 3.93
C ILE A 25 8.80 14.62 2.56
N GLY A 26 9.14 15.80 2.04
CA GLY A 26 9.76 15.97 0.71
C GLY A 26 8.75 16.25 -0.41
N LYS A 27 9.23 16.50 -1.63
CA LYS A 27 8.38 16.75 -2.79
C LYS A 27 8.01 15.43 -3.46
N ALA A 28 6.73 15.07 -3.43
CA ALA A 28 6.22 13.98 -4.25
C ALA A 28 6.05 14.47 -5.69
N GLU A 29 6.96 14.08 -6.59
CA GLU A 29 6.87 14.48 -8.00
C GLU A 29 5.84 13.66 -8.79
N VAL A 30 5.49 12.46 -8.31
CA VAL A 30 4.56 11.55 -9.01
C VAL A 30 3.11 11.71 -8.51
N PRO A 31 2.17 12.11 -9.38
CA PRO A 31 0.74 12.15 -9.06
C PRO A 31 0.23 10.82 -8.48
N ALA A 32 -0.74 10.90 -7.56
CA ALA A 32 -1.31 9.71 -6.92
C ALA A 32 -1.96 8.71 -7.90
N ARG A 33 -2.48 9.22 -9.02
CA ARG A 33 -3.05 8.42 -10.13
C ARG A 33 -2.00 7.50 -10.74
N ASP A 34 -0.79 8.00 -10.95
CA ASP A 34 0.29 7.27 -11.62
C ASP A 34 0.88 6.21 -10.68
N ARG A 35 0.91 6.49 -9.37
CA ARG A 35 1.28 5.48 -8.34
C ARG A 35 0.33 4.28 -8.29
N ARG A 36 -0.97 4.50 -8.51
CA ARG A 36 -1.96 3.41 -8.55
C ARG A 36 -1.73 2.53 -9.77
N ALA A 37 -1.48 3.15 -10.93
CA ALA A 37 -1.20 2.45 -12.19
C ALA A 37 0.11 1.66 -12.12
N GLN A 38 1.19 2.26 -11.58
CA GLN A 38 2.47 1.59 -11.34
C GLN A 38 2.33 0.31 -10.51
N ARG A 39 1.59 0.38 -9.40
CA ARG A 39 1.37 -0.80 -8.54
C ARG A 39 0.56 -1.88 -9.25
N ALA A 40 -0.45 -1.49 -10.02
CA ALA A 40 -1.23 -2.42 -10.84
C ALA A 40 -0.36 -3.10 -11.90
N ALA A 41 0.44 -2.33 -12.64
CA ALA A 41 1.37 -2.82 -13.65
C ALA A 41 2.40 -3.80 -13.06
N TRP A 42 3.03 -3.44 -11.93
CA TRP A 42 3.97 -4.33 -11.24
C TRP A 42 3.33 -5.64 -10.77
N THR A 43 2.07 -5.58 -10.33
CA THR A 43 1.32 -6.77 -9.89
C THR A 43 0.98 -7.68 -11.07
N LEU A 44 0.60 -7.09 -12.21
CA LEU A 44 0.30 -7.82 -13.45
C LEU A 44 1.53 -8.42 -14.13
N LEU A 45 2.70 -7.77 -14.00
CA LEU A 45 3.98 -8.30 -14.48
C LEU A 45 4.52 -9.46 -13.65
N ASN A 46 4.05 -9.62 -12.41
CA ASN A 46 4.49 -10.70 -11.55
C ASN A 46 3.56 -11.91 -11.72
N ASP A 47 3.95 -12.86 -12.57
CA ASP A 47 3.15 -14.05 -12.90
C ASP A 47 2.70 -14.84 -11.67
N SER A 48 3.56 -14.99 -10.66
CA SER A 48 3.20 -15.70 -9.42
C SER A 48 2.04 -15.02 -8.69
N LYS A 49 1.98 -13.68 -8.72
CA LYS A 49 0.89 -12.91 -8.12
C LYS A 49 -0.34 -12.90 -9.02
N ARG A 50 -0.14 -12.75 -10.33
CA ARG A 50 -1.21 -12.73 -11.33
C ARG A 50 -2.00 -14.03 -11.35
N LEU A 51 -1.32 -15.18 -11.37
CA LEU A 51 -1.94 -16.51 -11.41
C LEU A 51 -2.69 -16.85 -10.12
N ALA A 52 -2.28 -16.29 -8.98
CA ALA A 52 -2.93 -16.49 -7.68
C ALA A 52 -4.17 -15.59 -7.47
N MET A 53 -4.45 -14.65 -8.37
CA MET A 53 -5.57 -13.71 -8.23
C MET A 53 -6.83 -14.21 -8.97
N PRO A 54 -8.03 -13.91 -8.44
CA PRO A 54 -9.28 -14.11 -9.17
C PRO A 54 -9.31 -13.32 -10.49
N ALA A 55 -9.92 -13.89 -11.54
CA ALA A 55 -9.97 -13.27 -12.87
C ALA A 55 -10.60 -11.86 -12.86
N GLN A 56 -11.60 -11.63 -12.01
CA GLN A 56 -12.18 -10.30 -11.80
C GLN A 56 -11.13 -9.29 -11.32
N ARG A 57 -10.28 -9.69 -10.36
CA ARG A 57 -9.25 -8.82 -9.81
C ARG A 57 -8.19 -8.47 -10.84
N VAL A 58 -7.83 -9.42 -11.71
CA VAL A 58 -6.91 -9.17 -12.83
C VAL A 58 -7.50 -8.11 -13.77
N ARG A 59 -8.78 -8.24 -14.16
CA ARG A 59 -9.47 -7.25 -15.01
C ARG A 59 -9.53 -5.86 -14.39
N GLU A 60 -9.81 -5.77 -13.09
CA GLU A 60 -9.79 -4.48 -12.38
C GLU A 60 -8.43 -3.78 -12.46
N LEU A 61 -7.34 -4.54 -12.34
CA LEU A 61 -5.98 -4.00 -12.45
C LEU A 61 -5.64 -3.60 -13.89
N GLU A 62 -6.09 -4.39 -14.88
CA GLU A 62 -5.92 -4.06 -16.30
C GLU A 62 -6.65 -2.74 -16.64
N LEU A 63 -7.87 -2.53 -16.12
CA LEU A 63 -8.59 -1.27 -16.31
C LEU A 63 -7.86 -0.06 -15.72
N VAL A 64 -7.26 -0.21 -14.53
CA VAL A 64 -6.48 0.86 -13.89
C VAL A 64 -5.27 1.26 -14.74
N VAL A 65 -4.58 0.27 -15.33
CA VAL A 65 -3.44 0.53 -16.21
C VAL A 65 -3.90 1.17 -17.53
N ALA A 66 -4.96 0.64 -18.15
CA ALA A 66 -5.49 1.17 -19.39
C ALA A 66 -5.94 2.63 -19.25
N GLU A 67 -6.60 2.97 -18.13
CA GLU A 67 -7.01 4.34 -17.81
C GLU A 67 -5.79 5.27 -17.70
N ALA A 68 -4.72 4.83 -17.03
CA ALA A 68 -3.50 5.63 -16.89
C ALA A 68 -2.82 5.90 -18.24
N LEU A 69 -2.85 4.93 -19.15
CA LEU A 69 -2.35 5.04 -20.52
C LEU A 69 -3.31 5.79 -21.48
N GLY A 70 -4.47 6.24 -21.00
CA GLY A 70 -5.48 6.90 -21.83
C GLY A 70 -6.24 5.97 -22.78
N ARG A 71 -6.18 4.64 -22.56
CA ARG A 71 -6.80 3.58 -23.38
C ARG A 71 -8.04 2.99 -22.71
N SER A 72 -8.86 3.82 -22.07
CA SER A 72 -10.04 3.37 -21.33
C SER A 72 -10.96 2.49 -22.19
N GLY A 73 -11.15 1.23 -21.77
CA GLY A 73 -12.02 0.26 -22.46
C GLY A 73 -11.30 -0.80 -23.28
N GLU A 74 -9.97 -0.75 -23.42
CA GLU A 74 -9.19 -1.77 -24.12
C GLU A 74 -8.61 -2.82 -23.15
N PRO A 75 -8.95 -4.12 -23.30
CA PRO A 75 -8.54 -5.16 -22.34
C PRO A 75 -7.17 -5.80 -22.65
N LYS A 76 -6.51 -5.47 -23.77
CA LYS A 76 -5.23 -6.08 -24.14
C LYS A 76 -4.07 -5.13 -23.86
N LEU A 77 -3.56 -5.21 -22.64
CA LEU A 77 -2.28 -4.59 -22.28
C LEU A 77 -1.15 -5.54 -22.65
N SER A 78 -0.15 -5.03 -23.37
CA SER A 78 1.09 -5.76 -23.61
C SER A 78 2.03 -5.68 -22.39
N THR A 79 3.01 -6.58 -22.32
CA THR A 79 4.08 -6.50 -21.31
C THR A 79 4.81 -5.16 -21.36
N GLU A 80 4.94 -4.58 -22.55
CA GLU A 80 5.61 -3.29 -22.77
C GLU A 80 4.79 -2.13 -22.19
N ASP A 81 3.46 -2.15 -22.37
CA ASP A 81 2.56 -1.17 -21.75
C ASP A 81 2.64 -1.19 -20.22
N LEU A 82 2.90 -2.35 -19.62
CA LEU A 82 3.08 -2.47 -18.18
C LEU A 82 4.45 -1.95 -17.73
N ARG A 83 5.50 -2.15 -18.54
CA ARG A 83 6.86 -1.68 -18.23
C ARG A 83 7.02 -0.19 -18.37
N SER A 84 6.39 0.43 -19.36
CA SER A 84 6.46 1.89 -19.57
C SER A 84 5.96 2.68 -18.37
N LEU A 85 5.02 2.14 -17.60
CA LEU A 85 4.56 2.76 -16.35
C LEU A 85 5.56 2.62 -15.20
N LEU A 86 6.47 1.64 -15.25
CA LEU A 86 7.43 1.35 -14.18
C LEU A 86 8.76 2.09 -14.35
N ASP A 87 9.13 2.53 -15.55
CA ASP A 87 10.36 3.30 -15.78
C ASP A 87 10.34 4.65 -15.04
N ASP A 88 9.16 5.23 -14.80
CA ASP A 88 8.99 6.46 -14.00
C ASP A 88 9.24 6.27 -12.48
N ARG A 89 9.49 5.03 -12.03
CA ARG A 89 9.58 4.70 -10.60
C ARG A 89 10.94 5.06 -9.99
N GLU A 90 12.01 5.09 -10.78
CA GLU A 90 13.36 5.44 -10.32
C GLU A 90 13.45 6.91 -9.83
N ASN A 91 12.64 7.81 -10.39
CA ASN A 91 12.67 9.23 -9.99
C ASN A 91 12.14 9.49 -8.57
N SER A 92 11.33 8.60 -8.00
CA SER A 92 10.64 8.90 -6.72
C SER A 92 11.53 8.79 -5.48
N GLU A 93 12.58 7.95 -5.51
CA GLU A 93 13.55 7.84 -4.40
C GLU A 93 14.66 8.92 -4.50
N GLU A 94 14.97 9.40 -5.71
CA GLU A 94 15.94 10.48 -5.93
C GLU A 94 15.43 11.86 -5.48
N CYS A 95 14.12 12.10 -5.46
CA CYS A 95 13.53 13.41 -5.09
C CYS A 95 13.45 13.68 -3.57
N GLY A 96 14.03 12.82 -2.73
CA GLY A 96 14.03 13.01 -1.27
C GLY A 96 12.65 12.90 -0.62
N PHE A 97 11.66 12.30 -1.30
CA PHE A 97 10.34 12.05 -0.72
C PHE A 97 10.37 10.81 0.19
N SER A 98 10.07 11.01 1.48
CA SER A 98 9.88 9.93 2.44
C SER A 98 8.39 9.77 2.75
N PRO A 99 7.75 8.67 2.33
CA PRO A 99 6.35 8.43 2.60
C PRO A 99 6.11 8.21 4.09
N HIS A 100 4.94 8.62 4.58
CA HIS A 100 4.50 8.46 5.98
C HIS A 100 4.83 7.07 6.57
N GLY A 101 4.50 6.00 5.85
CA GLY A 101 4.76 4.63 6.32
C GLY A 101 6.24 4.33 6.55
N ARG A 102 7.15 4.88 5.73
CA ARG A 102 8.60 4.74 5.93
C ARG A 102 9.05 5.49 7.17
N LEU A 103 8.52 6.69 7.41
CA LEU A 103 8.82 7.47 8.62
C LEU A 103 8.38 6.74 9.90
N VAL A 104 7.19 6.15 9.89
CA VAL A 104 6.67 5.37 11.03
C VAL A 104 7.54 4.15 11.31
N VAL A 105 7.92 3.39 10.28
CA VAL A 105 8.81 2.23 10.45
C VAL A 105 10.18 2.65 10.97
N ASN A 106 10.76 3.73 10.45
CA ASN A 106 12.04 4.23 10.94
C ASN A 106 11.97 4.59 12.43
N GLN A 107 10.86 5.15 12.90
CA GLN A 107 10.67 5.47 14.32
C GLN A 107 10.46 4.23 15.18
N LEU A 108 9.72 3.24 14.68
CA LEU A 108 9.58 1.94 15.36
C LEU A 108 10.91 1.19 15.50
N MET A 109 11.85 1.47 14.60
CA MET A 109 13.18 0.84 14.58
C MET A 109 14.29 1.71 15.18
N ALA A 110 13.96 2.90 15.73
CA ALA A 110 14.95 3.85 16.22
C ALA A 110 15.74 3.34 17.43
N ASP A 111 15.12 2.49 18.24
CA ASP A 111 15.73 1.80 19.37
C ASP A 111 15.81 0.30 19.08
N ALA A 112 17.04 -0.21 18.91
CA ALA A 112 17.28 -1.60 18.51
C ALA A 112 16.82 -2.62 19.57
N ASP A 113 16.86 -2.25 20.85
CA ASP A 113 16.54 -3.17 21.95
C ASP A 113 15.03 -3.38 22.09
N SER A 114 14.22 -2.39 21.71
CA SER A 114 12.75 -2.43 21.77
C SER A 114 12.06 -2.56 20.41
N ALA A 115 12.80 -2.46 19.29
CA ALA A 115 12.24 -2.44 17.94
C ALA A 115 11.34 -3.65 17.63
N ARG A 116 11.71 -4.84 18.11
CA ARG A 116 10.93 -6.06 17.85
C ARG A 116 9.54 -5.99 18.49
N ASP A 117 9.47 -5.56 19.74
CA ASP A 117 8.22 -5.49 20.50
C ASP A 117 7.36 -4.34 19.98
N ALA A 118 7.97 -3.18 19.70
CA ALA A 118 7.28 -2.04 19.10
C ALA A 118 6.65 -2.37 17.73
N LEU A 119 7.39 -3.10 16.87
CA LEU A 119 6.87 -3.58 15.59
C LEU A 119 5.72 -4.57 15.78
N HIS A 120 5.83 -5.47 16.76
CA HIS A 120 4.79 -6.45 17.06
C HIS A 120 3.49 -5.76 17.53
N GLU A 121 3.59 -4.82 18.48
CA GLU A 121 2.44 -4.05 18.95
C GLU A 121 1.78 -3.23 17.84
N PHE A 122 2.60 -2.58 17.00
CA PHE A 122 2.11 -1.84 15.86
C PHE A 122 1.36 -2.73 14.87
N PHE A 123 1.88 -3.93 14.61
CA PHE A 123 1.25 -4.91 13.73
C PHE A 123 -0.08 -5.43 14.28
N CYS A 124 -0.17 -5.72 15.58
CA CYS A 124 -1.41 -6.09 16.24
C CYS A 124 -2.47 -4.99 16.11
N LEU A 125 -2.10 -3.74 16.43
CA LEU A 125 -2.99 -2.59 16.32
C LEU A 125 -3.48 -2.37 14.88
N TRP A 126 -2.58 -2.49 13.90
CA TRP A 126 -2.93 -2.31 12.49
C TRP A 126 -3.85 -3.42 11.97
N ARG A 127 -3.59 -4.68 12.36
CA ARG A 127 -4.44 -5.82 11.99
C ARG A 127 -5.83 -5.70 12.58
N GLN A 128 -5.94 -5.36 13.87
CA GLN A 128 -7.24 -5.19 14.52
C GLN A 128 -8.08 -4.15 13.77
N HIS A 129 -7.50 -2.97 13.50
CA HIS A 129 -8.17 -1.94 12.72
C HIS A 129 -8.58 -2.42 11.32
N PHE A 130 -7.73 -3.18 10.63
CA PHE A 130 -8.06 -3.75 9.32
C PHE A 130 -9.29 -4.68 9.39
N PHE A 131 -9.37 -5.56 10.40
CA PHE A 131 -10.53 -6.42 10.59
C PHE A 131 -11.80 -5.63 10.94
N ASP A 132 -11.70 -4.68 11.85
CA ASP A 132 -12.84 -3.90 12.35
C ASP A 132 -13.50 -3.07 11.25
N HIS A 133 -12.69 -2.49 10.35
CA HIS A 133 -13.17 -1.54 9.35
C HIS A 133 -13.30 -2.11 7.94
N MET A 134 -12.35 -2.93 7.50
CA MET A 134 -12.35 -3.42 6.11
C MET A 134 -13.20 -4.68 5.94
N LYS A 135 -13.53 -5.37 7.04
CA LYS A 135 -14.33 -6.61 7.06
C LYS A 135 -13.98 -7.55 5.89
N PRO A 136 -12.69 -7.92 5.78
CA PRO A 136 -12.19 -8.63 4.61
C PRO A 136 -12.80 -10.02 4.48
N LEU A 137 -13.36 -10.33 3.31
CA LEU A 137 -14.02 -11.62 3.03
C LEU A 137 -13.05 -12.75 2.68
N HIS A 138 -11.86 -12.40 2.20
CA HIS A 138 -10.86 -13.36 1.73
C HIS A 138 -9.49 -13.03 2.33
N LEU A 139 -9.08 -13.82 3.33
CA LEU A 139 -7.76 -13.74 3.93
C LEU A 139 -7.15 -15.13 4.07
N LYS A 140 -5.82 -15.19 4.03
CA LYS A 140 -5.08 -16.42 4.34
C LYS A 140 -5.25 -16.77 5.82
N GLN A 141 -5.20 -18.05 6.18
CA GLN A 141 -5.48 -18.49 7.56
C GLN A 141 -4.52 -17.87 8.59
N GLU A 142 -3.28 -17.58 8.22
CA GLU A 142 -2.28 -16.96 9.11
C GLU A 142 -2.67 -15.52 9.48
N TRP A 143 -3.51 -14.88 8.66
CA TRP A 143 -4.07 -13.57 8.96
C TRP A 143 -5.17 -13.62 10.03
N ILE A 144 -5.85 -14.76 10.18
CA ILE A 144 -6.95 -14.93 11.14
C ILE A 144 -6.41 -15.34 12.51
N ARG A 145 -5.40 -16.22 12.57
CA ARG A 145 -4.91 -16.85 13.81
C ARG A 145 -4.17 -15.93 14.79
N ALA A 146 -3.70 -14.75 14.36
CA ALA A 146 -2.93 -13.85 15.22
C ALA A 146 -3.78 -12.77 15.94
N VAL A 147 -5.10 -12.91 15.93
CA VAL A 147 -6.05 -11.99 16.57
C VAL A 147 -6.80 -12.65 17.76
N THR A 148 -6.53 -13.93 18.01
CA THR A 148 -6.98 -14.70 19.18
C THR A 148 -5.79 -15.02 20.06
#